data_AF-A0A068V9S7-F1
#
_entry.id   AF-A0A068V9S7-F1
#
_cell.length_a   1.000
_cell.length_b   1.000
_cell.length_c   1.000
_cell.angle_alpha   90.00
_cell.angle_beta   90.00
_cell.angle_gamma   90.00
#
_symmetry.space_group_name_H-M   'P 1'
#
loop_
_entity.id
_entity.type
_entity.pdbx_description
1 polymer ?
#
loop_
_entity_poly.entity_id
_entity_poly.type
_entity_poly.pdbx_seq_one_letter_code
_entity_poly.pdbx_strand_id
1 'polypeptide(L)'
;MSGDFLIQEPQLSICILHFWTYFWVQSGCVFLGVWVIAHECGHHAFSDYQWVNDTVGLVIHFALMVPYFSWKYSHRRHHSNIGSIEHDEVFVPKPKSEIEWYLNNSPGRVITLAITLVLGWPLYLAINASGRQYDPYSKGLAWLICIYVLPLLILNGIIVFITYLHHTHTSLPHYDSSEWDWLRGALATVDRDYGVLNKVFHNITNTHVVHHLFSKMPHYHAVEATEAMKPILGEYYRFDGSPLYKAMRREAKECLYVEPDEGSKGVFWYKNKI
;
A
#
# COMPACT_ATOMS: atom_id res chain seq x y z
N MET A 1 -12.19 18.92 24.13
CA MET A 1 -13.20 18.50 23.14
C MET A 1 -13.15 16.99 23.07
N SER A 2 -14.18 16.35 23.60
CA SER A 2 -14.31 14.89 23.67
C SER A 2 -14.38 14.29 22.27
N GLY A 3 -13.54 13.28 22.03
CA GLY A 3 -13.58 12.47 20.82
C GLY A 3 -14.70 11.45 20.90
N ASP A 4 -15.89 11.85 20.47
CA ASP A 4 -16.99 10.94 20.14
C ASP A 4 -17.29 11.07 18.64
N PHE A 5 -16.47 10.43 17.80
CA PHE A 5 -16.68 10.41 16.35
C PHE A 5 -16.86 9.01 15.78
N LEU A 6 -17.28 8.04 16.60
CA LEU A 6 -17.46 6.66 16.13
C LEU A 6 -18.84 6.11 16.53
N ILE A 7 -19.71 6.08 15.51
CA ILE A 7 -20.83 5.13 15.34
C ILE A 7 -21.95 5.26 16.38
N GLN A 8 -22.78 6.31 16.27
CA GLN A 8 -24.01 6.43 17.06
C GLN A 8 -25.26 5.82 16.41
N GLU A 9 -25.19 5.35 15.14
CA GLU A 9 -26.37 4.87 14.40
C GLU A 9 -26.17 3.44 13.86
N PRO A 10 -26.51 2.39 14.63
CA PRO A 10 -26.34 0.99 14.20
C PRO A 10 -27.10 0.65 12.91
N GLN A 11 -28.21 1.34 12.65
CA GLN A 11 -28.99 1.20 11.42
C GLN A 11 -28.22 1.72 10.19
N LEU A 12 -27.51 2.85 10.33
CA LEU A 12 -26.67 3.40 9.26
C LEU A 12 -25.50 2.45 8.93
N SER A 13 -24.87 1.86 9.96
CA SER A 13 -23.81 0.87 9.78
C SER A 13 -24.28 -0.37 9.01
N ILE A 14 -25.48 -0.88 9.31
CA ILE A 14 -26.06 -2.04 8.61
C ILE A 14 -26.36 -1.68 7.14
N CYS A 15 -26.94 -0.51 6.86
CA CYS A 15 -27.20 -0.05 5.50
C CYS A 15 -25.91 0.11 4.69
N ILE A 16 -24.85 0.66 5.30
CA ILE A 16 -23.52 0.80 4.68
C ILE A 16 -22.95 -0.58 4.31
N LEU A 17 -23.02 -1.57 5.21
CA LEU A 17 -22.52 -2.92 4.95
C LEU A 17 -23.26 -3.61 3.79
N HIS A 18 -24.58 -3.50 3.73
CA HIS A 18 -25.37 -4.06 2.63
C HIS A 18 -25.06 -3.36 1.31
N PHE A 19 -24.97 -2.03 1.31
CA PHE A 19 -24.59 -1.26 0.12
C PHE A 19 -23.23 -1.70 -0.42
N TRP A 20 -22.21 -1.78 0.44
CA TRP A 20 -20.88 -2.22 0.03
C TRP A 20 -20.87 -3.65 -0.46
N THR A 21 -21.61 -4.57 0.19
CA THR A 21 -21.71 -5.95 -0.27
C THR A 21 -22.30 -6.03 -1.68
N TYR A 22 -23.42 -5.34 -1.92
CA TYR A 22 -24.05 -5.29 -3.24
C TYR A 22 -23.12 -4.65 -4.28
N PHE A 23 -22.49 -3.53 -3.92
CA PHE A 23 -21.52 -2.85 -4.78
C PHE A 23 -20.36 -3.78 -5.19
N TRP A 24 -19.78 -4.53 -4.24
CA TRP A 24 -18.68 -5.45 -4.53
C TRP A 24 -19.11 -6.65 -5.38
N VAL A 25 -20.31 -7.19 -5.17
CA VAL A 25 -20.86 -8.25 -6.04
C VAL A 25 -21.03 -7.74 -7.47
N GLN A 26 -21.67 -6.59 -7.65
CA GLN A 26 -21.87 -5.99 -8.98
C GLN A 26 -20.54 -5.63 -9.64
N SER A 27 -19.61 -5.04 -8.88
CA SER A 27 -18.27 -4.70 -9.36
C SER A 27 -17.50 -5.96 -9.76
N GLY A 28 -17.61 -7.06 -9.01
CA GLY A 28 -17.02 -8.34 -9.36
C GLY A 28 -17.50 -8.88 -10.71
N CYS A 29 -18.81 -8.78 -10.99
CA CYS A 29 -19.37 -9.16 -12.29
C CYS A 29 -18.83 -8.30 -13.43
N VAL A 30 -18.75 -6.98 -13.23
CA VAL A 30 -18.21 -6.05 -14.23
C VAL A 30 -16.72 -6.32 -14.46
N PHE A 31 -15.95 -6.52 -13.40
CA PHE A 31 -14.52 -6.82 -13.49
C PHE A 31 -14.25 -8.18 -14.14
N LEU A 32 -15.14 -9.16 -13.99
CA LEU A 32 -15.06 -10.38 -14.79
C LEU A 32 -15.19 -10.10 -16.29
N GLY A 33 -16.13 -9.22 -16.69
CA GLY A 33 -16.25 -8.80 -18.09
C GLY A 33 -14.99 -8.10 -18.60
N VAL A 34 -14.39 -7.22 -17.80
CA VAL A 34 -13.11 -6.56 -18.13
C VAL A 34 -11.97 -7.58 -18.20
N TRP A 35 -11.94 -8.57 -17.30
CA TRP A 35 -10.97 -9.65 -17.29
C TRP A 35 -11.02 -10.47 -18.59
N VAL A 36 -12.22 -10.73 -19.13
CA VAL A 36 -12.40 -11.48 -20.38
C VAL A 36 -11.67 -10.80 -21.56
N ILE A 37 -11.63 -9.47 -21.61
CA ILE A 37 -10.91 -8.73 -22.67
C ILE A 37 -9.41 -9.07 -22.64
N ALA A 38 -8.81 -9.07 -21.45
CA ALA A 38 -7.39 -9.43 -21.30
C ALA A 38 -7.15 -10.92 -21.54
N HIS A 39 -8.14 -11.78 -21.22
CA HIS A 39 -8.12 -13.18 -21.60
C HIS A 39 -8.09 -13.36 -23.13
N GLU A 40 -8.93 -12.63 -23.88
CA GLU A 40 -8.92 -12.64 -25.35
C GLU A 40 -7.60 -12.14 -25.93
N CYS A 41 -6.99 -11.13 -25.31
CA CYS A 41 -5.64 -10.70 -25.65
C CYS A 41 -4.61 -11.84 -25.49
N GLY A 42 -4.73 -12.64 -24.43
CA GLY A 42 -3.87 -13.82 -24.19
C GLY A 42 -3.98 -14.90 -25.29
N HIS A 43 -5.16 -15.00 -25.89
CA HIS A 43 -5.44 -15.86 -27.05
C HIS A 43 -5.05 -15.24 -28.40
N HIS A 44 -4.58 -13.98 -28.41
CA HIS A 44 -4.36 -13.19 -29.64
C HIS A 44 -5.64 -12.98 -30.46
N ALA A 45 -6.80 -12.93 -29.81
CA ALA A 45 -8.11 -12.78 -30.46
C ALA A 45 -8.62 -11.33 -30.49
N PHE A 46 -8.02 -10.42 -29.71
CA PHE A 46 -8.49 -9.04 -29.59
C PHE A 46 -8.02 -8.13 -30.74
N SER A 47 -6.85 -8.41 -31.32
CA SER A 47 -6.29 -7.65 -32.45
C SER A 47 -5.40 -8.54 -33.33
N ASP A 48 -5.28 -8.23 -34.62
CA ASP A 48 -4.33 -8.88 -35.53
C ASP A 48 -2.86 -8.64 -35.13
N TYR A 49 -2.59 -7.60 -34.34
CA TYR A 49 -1.23 -7.24 -33.90
C TYR A 49 -0.93 -7.80 -32.52
N GLN A 50 0.02 -8.74 -32.45
CA GLN A 50 0.40 -9.37 -31.18
C GLN A 50 0.84 -8.37 -30.10
N TRP A 51 1.61 -7.34 -30.44
CA TRP A 51 2.09 -6.36 -29.47
C TRP A 51 0.95 -5.53 -28.84
N VAL A 52 -0.14 -5.29 -29.59
CA VAL A 52 -1.34 -4.62 -29.10
C VAL A 52 -2.03 -5.50 -28.07
N ASN A 53 -2.25 -6.78 -28.39
CA ASN A 53 -2.82 -7.74 -27.45
C ASN A 53 -1.98 -7.81 -26.16
N ASP A 54 -0.66 -7.93 -26.28
CA ASP A 54 0.21 -8.08 -25.11
C ASP A 54 0.24 -6.81 -24.24
N THR A 55 0.12 -5.63 -24.84
CA THR A 55 0.08 -4.37 -24.10
C THR A 55 -1.28 -4.17 -23.41
N VAL A 56 -2.38 -4.35 -24.14
CA VAL A 56 -3.75 -4.20 -23.59
C VAL A 56 -3.99 -5.24 -22.49
N GLY A 57 -3.66 -6.50 -22.76
CA GLY A 57 -3.78 -7.58 -21.80
C GLY A 57 -2.95 -7.33 -20.54
N LEU A 58 -1.70 -6.86 -20.67
CA LEU A 58 -0.85 -6.50 -19.54
C LEU A 58 -1.47 -5.39 -18.69
N VAL A 59 -1.94 -4.30 -19.30
CA VAL A 59 -2.51 -3.15 -18.56
C VAL A 59 -3.78 -3.54 -17.81
N ILE A 60 -4.69 -4.26 -18.48
CA ILE A 60 -5.97 -4.66 -17.88
C ILE A 60 -5.73 -5.68 -16.76
N HIS A 61 -4.97 -6.74 -16.99
CA HIS A 61 -4.67 -7.71 -15.94
C HIS A 61 -3.83 -7.10 -14.81
N PHE A 62 -2.97 -6.12 -15.07
CA PHE A 62 -2.28 -5.38 -14.01
C PHE A 62 -3.28 -4.65 -13.09
N ALA A 63 -4.27 -3.95 -13.66
CA ALA A 63 -5.31 -3.30 -12.86
C ALA A 63 -6.15 -4.29 -12.04
N LEU A 64 -6.24 -5.55 -12.48
CA LEU A 64 -6.96 -6.63 -11.81
C LEU A 64 -6.06 -7.54 -10.94
N MET A 65 -4.80 -7.15 -10.70
CA MET A 65 -3.84 -7.91 -9.90
C MET A 65 -3.50 -9.32 -10.46
N VAL A 66 -3.56 -9.49 -11.78
CA VAL A 66 -3.26 -10.76 -12.47
C VAL A 66 -1.91 -10.64 -13.21
N PRO A 67 -0.95 -11.57 -13.01
CA PRO A 67 0.29 -11.60 -13.77
C PRO A 67 0.02 -12.05 -15.21
N TYR A 68 -0.24 -11.10 -16.11
CA TYR A 68 -0.71 -11.36 -17.48
C TYR A 68 0.08 -12.44 -18.21
N PHE A 69 1.41 -12.31 -18.29
CA PHE A 69 2.23 -13.27 -19.04
C PHE A 69 2.24 -14.66 -18.41
N SER A 70 2.43 -14.75 -17.09
CA SER A 70 2.38 -16.04 -16.37
C SER A 70 1.04 -16.74 -16.59
N TRP A 71 -0.06 -15.99 -16.45
CA TRP A 71 -1.40 -16.50 -16.69
C TRP A 71 -1.61 -16.89 -18.16
N LYS A 72 -1.20 -16.06 -19.12
CA LYS A 72 -1.29 -16.34 -20.57
C LYS A 72 -0.60 -17.65 -20.94
N TYR A 73 0.61 -17.89 -20.42
CA TYR A 73 1.36 -19.11 -20.70
C TYR A 73 0.69 -20.36 -20.13
N SER A 74 0.29 -20.33 -18.86
CA SER A 74 -0.35 -21.49 -18.22
C SER A 74 -1.74 -21.75 -18.80
N HIS A 75 -2.52 -20.70 -19.05
CA HIS A 75 -3.85 -20.81 -19.65
C HIS A 75 -3.81 -21.38 -21.07
N ARG A 76 -2.83 -20.99 -21.91
CA ARG A 76 -2.63 -21.59 -23.24
C ARG A 76 -2.35 -23.09 -23.17
N ARG A 77 -1.58 -23.53 -22.17
CA ARG A 77 -1.29 -24.96 -21.93
C ARG A 77 -2.54 -25.71 -21.49
N HIS A 78 -3.32 -25.13 -20.58
CA HIS A 78 -4.63 -25.68 -20.21
C HIS A 78 -5.49 -25.94 -21.46
N HIS A 79 -5.63 -24.94 -22.35
CA HIS A 79 -6.38 -25.14 -23.60
C HIS A 79 -5.79 -26.22 -24.51
N SER A 80 -4.48 -26.39 -24.53
CA SER A 80 -3.80 -27.41 -25.35
C SER A 80 -3.88 -28.81 -24.76
N ASN A 81 -4.10 -28.93 -23.46
CA ASN A 81 -3.98 -30.18 -22.70
C ASN A 81 -5.24 -30.53 -21.90
N ILE A 82 -6.36 -29.84 -22.12
CA ILE A 82 -7.57 -29.96 -21.29
C ILE A 82 -8.01 -31.43 -21.17
N GLY A 83 -8.20 -31.88 -19.93
CA GLY A 83 -8.58 -33.27 -19.63
C GLY A 83 -7.43 -34.28 -19.63
N SER A 84 -6.19 -33.84 -19.85
CA SER A 84 -5.00 -34.67 -19.60
C SER A 84 -4.68 -34.73 -18.11
N ILE A 85 -4.70 -35.93 -17.54
CA ILE A 85 -4.28 -36.16 -16.14
C ILE A 85 -2.84 -35.71 -15.90
N GLU A 86 -2.00 -35.80 -16.91
CA GLU A 86 -0.58 -35.47 -16.80
C GLU A 86 -0.29 -34.01 -17.17
N HIS A 87 -0.95 -33.48 -18.21
CA HIS A 87 -0.52 -32.27 -18.90
C HIS A 87 -1.40 -31.04 -18.68
N ASP A 88 -2.56 -31.19 -18.06
CA ASP A 88 -3.44 -30.06 -17.73
C ASP A 88 -2.89 -29.27 -16.51
N GLU A 89 -3.30 -28.00 -16.36
CA GLU A 89 -2.77 -27.05 -15.38
C GLU A 89 -3.67 -26.83 -14.16
N VAL A 90 -4.97 -27.00 -14.30
CA VAL A 90 -5.93 -26.60 -13.26
C VAL A 90 -7.10 -27.58 -13.19
N PHE A 91 -7.60 -27.79 -11.98
CA PHE A 91 -8.75 -28.68 -11.73
C PHE A 91 -8.59 -30.12 -12.25
N VAL A 92 -7.35 -30.61 -12.30
CA VAL A 92 -7.04 -31.98 -12.72
C VAL A 92 -7.55 -32.97 -11.67
N PRO A 93 -8.44 -33.93 -12.02
CA PRO A 93 -8.95 -34.90 -11.07
C PRO A 93 -7.85 -35.88 -10.65
N LYS A 94 -7.73 -36.12 -9.34
CA LYS A 94 -6.79 -37.11 -8.81
C LYS A 94 -7.31 -38.55 -9.00
N PRO A 95 -6.45 -39.52 -9.35
CA PRO A 95 -6.79 -40.94 -9.29
C PRO A 95 -7.23 -41.34 -7.88
N LYS A 96 -8.07 -42.38 -7.78
CA LYS A 96 -8.59 -42.88 -6.49
C LYS A 96 -7.48 -43.19 -5.48
N SER A 97 -6.31 -43.66 -5.94
CA SER A 97 -5.15 -43.98 -5.11
C SER A 97 -4.50 -42.76 -4.44
N GLU A 98 -4.75 -41.56 -4.94
CA GLU A 98 -4.16 -40.29 -4.46
C GLU A 98 -5.19 -39.41 -3.72
N ILE A 99 -6.40 -39.92 -3.52
CA ILE A 99 -7.44 -39.20 -2.78
C ILE A 99 -7.11 -39.26 -1.30
N GLU A 100 -6.90 -38.08 -0.73
CA GLU A 100 -6.68 -37.90 0.70
C GLU A 100 -7.93 -38.23 1.53
N TRP A 101 -7.72 -38.71 2.75
CA TRP A 101 -8.79 -39.18 3.64
C TRP A 101 -9.87 -38.12 3.91
N TYR A 102 -9.50 -36.84 3.96
CA TYR A 102 -10.42 -35.74 4.22
C TYR A 102 -11.37 -35.47 3.05
N LEU A 103 -11.01 -35.85 1.82
CA LEU A 103 -11.87 -35.74 0.64
C LEU A 103 -12.89 -36.89 0.53
N ASN A 104 -12.77 -37.93 1.35
CA ASN A 104 -13.68 -39.07 1.36
C ASN A 104 -15.00 -38.81 2.11
N ASN A 105 -15.22 -37.60 2.62
CA ASN A 105 -16.45 -37.20 3.31
C ASN A 105 -16.94 -35.82 2.85
N SER A 106 -18.24 -35.55 2.98
CA SER A 106 -18.85 -34.29 2.54
C SER A 106 -18.28 -33.05 3.24
N PRO A 107 -18.07 -33.02 4.57
CA PRO A 107 -17.49 -31.86 5.25
C PRO A 107 -16.12 -31.47 4.71
N GLY A 108 -15.20 -32.42 4.55
CA GLY A 108 -13.86 -32.12 4.05
C GLY A 108 -13.85 -31.65 2.59
N ARG A 109 -14.80 -32.13 1.76
CA ARG A 109 -15.01 -31.57 0.40
C ARG A 109 -15.48 -30.13 0.42
N VAL A 110 -16.44 -29.79 1.30
CA VAL A 110 -16.94 -28.41 1.45
C VAL A 110 -15.83 -27.48 1.92
N ILE A 111 -15.02 -27.91 2.91
CA ILE A 111 -13.86 -27.15 3.39
C ILE A 111 -12.85 -26.96 2.27
N THR A 112 -12.51 -28.01 1.53
CA THR A 112 -11.56 -27.93 0.40
C THR A 112 -12.07 -26.99 -0.69
N LEU A 113 -13.37 -27.03 -1.01
CA LEU A 113 -13.99 -26.12 -1.97
C LEU A 113 -13.92 -24.67 -1.48
N ALA A 114 -14.25 -24.41 -0.21
CA ALA A 114 -14.15 -23.09 0.38
C ALA A 114 -12.71 -22.54 0.31
N ILE A 115 -11.72 -23.35 0.67
CA ILE A 115 -10.30 -23.01 0.54
C ILE A 115 -9.94 -22.73 -0.92
N THR A 116 -10.40 -23.55 -1.86
CA THR A 116 -10.11 -23.38 -3.30
C THR A 116 -10.72 -22.09 -3.85
N LEU A 117 -11.96 -21.75 -3.46
CA LEU A 117 -12.63 -20.53 -3.91
C LEU A 117 -11.99 -19.25 -3.34
N VAL A 118 -11.42 -19.31 -2.14
CA VAL A 118 -10.83 -18.14 -1.47
C VAL A 118 -9.33 -18.00 -1.77
N LEU A 119 -8.59 -19.11 -1.69
CA LEU A 119 -7.12 -19.13 -1.76
C LEU A 119 -6.57 -19.78 -3.03
N GLY A 120 -7.37 -20.54 -3.77
CA GLY A 120 -6.90 -21.28 -4.94
C GLY A 120 -6.32 -20.36 -6.01
N TRP A 121 -7.03 -19.28 -6.36
CA TRP A 121 -6.54 -18.32 -7.35
C TRP A 121 -5.27 -17.57 -6.92
N PRO A 122 -5.18 -16.97 -5.71
CA PRO A 122 -3.94 -16.37 -5.23
C PRO A 122 -2.76 -17.35 -5.21
N LEU A 123 -2.97 -18.58 -4.74
CA LEU A 123 -1.91 -19.59 -4.66
C LEU A 123 -1.48 -20.10 -6.04
N TYR A 124 -2.41 -20.22 -6.99
CA TYR A 124 -2.11 -20.54 -8.37
C TYR A 124 -1.25 -19.45 -9.02
N LEU A 125 -1.65 -18.19 -8.90
CA LEU A 125 -0.89 -17.07 -9.47
C LEU A 125 0.49 -16.90 -8.83
N ALA A 126 0.60 -17.08 -7.51
CA ALA A 126 1.87 -16.91 -6.82
C ALA A 126 2.84 -18.07 -7.12
N ILE A 127 2.42 -19.30 -6.86
CA ILE A 127 3.33 -20.46 -6.79
C ILE A 127 2.92 -21.61 -7.68
N ASN A 128 1.92 -21.42 -8.55
CA ASN A 128 1.33 -22.47 -9.38
C ASN A 128 0.87 -23.68 -8.56
N ALA A 129 0.24 -23.45 -7.40
CA ALA A 129 -0.04 -24.49 -6.40
C ALA A 129 -0.83 -25.71 -6.94
N SER A 130 -1.72 -25.50 -7.92
CA SER A 130 -2.50 -26.57 -8.55
C SER A 130 -2.01 -27.00 -9.93
N GLY A 131 -1.02 -26.31 -10.50
CA GLY A 131 -0.51 -26.56 -11.85
C GLY A 131 0.85 -27.22 -11.87
N ARG A 132 1.39 -27.41 -13.08
CA ARG A 132 2.70 -28.06 -13.23
C ARG A 132 3.81 -27.23 -12.61
N GLN A 133 4.72 -27.87 -11.89
CA GLN A 133 5.89 -27.16 -11.36
C GLN A 133 6.84 -26.81 -12.51
N TYR A 134 7.18 -25.53 -12.61
CA TYR A 134 8.08 -24.99 -13.63
C TYR A 134 9.38 -24.47 -13.02
N ASP A 135 10.33 -24.15 -13.91
CA ASP A 135 11.54 -23.41 -13.57
C ASP A 135 11.19 -22.14 -12.73
N PRO A 136 11.91 -21.88 -11.62
CA PRO A 136 11.71 -20.71 -10.74
C PRO A 136 11.48 -19.37 -11.45
N TYR A 137 12.08 -19.15 -12.63
CA TYR A 137 11.97 -17.89 -13.38
C TYR A 137 10.60 -17.65 -14.05
N SER A 138 9.72 -18.65 -14.05
CA SER A 138 8.37 -18.57 -14.64
C SER A 138 7.25 -18.38 -13.61
N LYS A 139 7.60 -18.17 -12.32
CA LYS A 139 6.66 -18.08 -11.20
C LYS A 139 6.07 -16.67 -11.07
N GLY A 140 4.74 -16.58 -10.98
CA GLY A 140 4.04 -15.31 -10.81
C GLY A 140 4.33 -14.62 -9.48
N LEU A 141 4.85 -15.30 -8.45
CA LEU A 141 5.25 -14.67 -7.18
C LEU A 141 6.35 -13.61 -7.35
N ALA A 142 7.38 -13.88 -8.17
CA ALA A 142 8.42 -12.88 -8.43
C ALA A 142 7.81 -11.64 -9.11
N TRP A 143 6.85 -11.86 -10.02
CA TRP A 143 6.10 -10.78 -10.66
C TRP A 143 5.23 -10.02 -9.64
N LEU A 144 4.48 -10.71 -8.79
CA LEU A 144 3.67 -10.10 -7.73
C LEU A 144 4.53 -9.22 -6.80
N ILE A 145 5.71 -9.72 -6.42
CA ILE A 145 6.65 -8.98 -5.57
C ILE A 145 7.18 -7.74 -6.30
N CYS A 146 7.72 -7.91 -7.52
CA CYS A 146 8.37 -6.81 -8.23
C CYS A 146 7.40 -5.73 -8.71
N ILE A 147 6.15 -6.09 -9.02
CA ILE A 147 5.19 -5.20 -9.68
C ILE A 147 4.18 -4.58 -8.70
N TYR A 148 3.83 -5.27 -7.62
CA TYR A 148 2.90 -4.72 -6.62
C TYR A 148 3.58 -4.45 -5.27
N VAL A 149 4.29 -5.44 -4.72
CA VAL A 149 4.82 -5.32 -3.36
C VAL A 149 5.94 -4.28 -3.30
N LEU A 150 6.92 -4.36 -4.20
CA LEU A 150 8.08 -3.46 -4.18
C LEU A 150 7.68 -2.00 -4.44
N PRO A 151 6.84 -1.65 -5.42
CA PRO A 151 6.39 -0.27 -5.60
C PRO A 151 5.59 0.25 -4.40
N LEU A 152 4.74 -0.58 -3.79
CA LEU A 152 4.03 -0.22 -2.57
C LEU A 152 4.99 0.02 -1.39
N LEU A 153 6.01 -0.82 -1.23
CA LEU A 153 7.04 -0.65 -0.20
C LEU A 153 7.86 0.63 -0.43
N ILE A 154 8.17 0.96 -1.68
CA ILE A 154 8.85 2.22 -2.03
C ILE A 154 7.98 3.42 -1.66
N LEU A 155 6.70 3.42 -2.05
CA LEU A 155 5.75 4.48 -1.71
C LEU A 155 5.62 4.64 -0.19
N ASN A 156 5.40 3.54 0.53
CA ASN A 156 5.32 3.53 1.99
C ASN A 156 6.62 4.04 2.61
N GLY A 157 7.77 3.61 2.08
CA GLY A 157 9.09 4.08 2.48
C GLY A 157 9.25 5.58 2.33
N ILE A 158 8.81 6.17 1.21
CA ILE A 158 8.83 7.62 0.97
C ILE A 158 7.94 8.36 1.99
N ILE A 159 6.72 7.88 2.22
CA ILE A 159 5.79 8.50 3.18
C ILE A 159 6.38 8.47 4.60
N VAL A 160 6.83 7.30 5.06
CA VAL A 160 7.42 7.14 6.39
C VAL A 160 8.69 7.99 6.52
N PHE A 161 9.53 8.02 5.49
CA PHE A 161 10.75 8.81 5.47
C PHE A 161 10.47 10.31 5.61
N ILE A 162 9.49 10.84 4.85
CA ILE A 162 9.07 12.23 4.96
C ILE A 162 8.56 12.49 6.38
N THR A 163 7.56 11.73 6.85
CA THR A 163 6.98 11.94 8.19
C THR A 163 8.03 11.88 9.30
N TYR A 164 8.93 10.88 9.25
CA TYR A 164 10.02 10.75 10.22
C TYR A 164 10.90 12.00 10.26
N LEU A 165 11.40 12.46 9.11
CA LEU A 165 12.28 13.62 9.07
C LEU A 165 11.62 14.93 9.52
N HIS A 166 10.30 15.08 9.33
CA HIS A 166 9.59 16.29 9.73
C HIS A 166 9.19 16.29 11.22
N HIS A 167 9.06 15.11 11.82
CA HIS A 167 8.68 14.95 13.23
C HIS A 167 9.84 14.51 14.14
N THR A 168 11.01 14.28 13.58
CA THR A 168 12.22 13.89 14.32
C THR A 168 13.35 14.84 13.96
N HIS A 169 13.68 15.72 14.90
CA HIS A 169 14.80 16.64 14.79
C HIS A 169 15.21 17.12 16.19
N THR A 170 16.51 17.31 16.44
CA THR A 170 17.04 17.68 17.77
C THR A 170 16.52 19.01 18.31
N SER A 171 16.05 19.89 17.43
CA SER A 171 15.45 21.18 17.78
C SER A 171 13.94 21.12 18.06
N LEU A 172 13.33 19.94 18.07
CA LEU A 172 11.90 19.78 18.34
C LEU A 172 11.66 19.43 19.81
N PRO A 173 10.84 20.23 20.52
CA PRO A 173 10.43 19.91 21.87
C PRO A 173 9.36 18.81 21.86
N HIS A 174 9.34 18.02 22.90
CA HIS A 174 8.28 17.07 23.22
C HIS A 174 7.65 17.48 24.54
N TYR A 175 6.34 17.29 24.68
CA TYR A 175 5.59 17.78 25.84
C TYR A 175 4.84 16.64 26.50
N ASP A 176 4.82 16.61 27.84
CA ASP A 176 3.87 15.79 28.57
C ASP A 176 2.50 16.48 28.69
N SER A 177 1.55 15.81 29.33
CA SER A 177 0.18 16.33 29.48
C SER A 177 0.08 17.62 30.31
N SER A 178 1.12 18.02 31.04
CA SER A 178 1.12 19.25 31.84
C SER A 178 1.45 20.50 31.01
N GLU A 179 2.25 20.35 29.96
CA GLU A 179 2.68 21.45 29.07
C GLU A 179 2.08 21.37 27.66
N TRP A 180 1.52 20.23 27.27
CA TRP A 180 0.99 20.04 25.92
C TRP A 180 -0.30 20.84 25.70
N ASP A 181 -0.32 21.62 24.63
CA ASP A 181 -1.53 22.17 24.02
C ASP A 181 -1.47 21.97 22.50
N TRP A 182 -2.59 22.22 21.81
CA TRP A 182 -2.68 22.03 20.37
C TRP A 182 -1.65 22.85 19.59
N LEU A 183 -1.39 24.09 19.99
CA LEU A 183 -0.51 25.01 19.26
C LEU A 183 0.95 24.55 19.40
N ARG A 184 1.38 24.20 20.62
CA ARG A 184 2.69 23.62 20.90
C ARG A 184 2.91 22.32 20.13
N GLY A 185 1.92 21.45 20.11
CA GLY A 185 1.95 20.22 19.31
C GLY A 185 2.08 20.49 17.81
N ALA A 186 1.30 21.44 17.28
CA ALA A 186 1.32 21.78 15.85
C ALA A 186 2.66 22.41 15.40
N LEU A 187 3.35 23.13 16.28
CA LEU A 187 4.67 23.73 16.01
C LEU A 187 5.85 22.77 16.23
N ALA A 188 5.63 21.60 16.84
CA ALA A 188 6.66 20.59 17.08
C ALA A 188 6.99 19.78 15.81
N THR A 189 7.32 20.49 14.73
CA THR A 189 7.67 19.90 13.44
C THR A 189 8.63 20.82 12.67
N VAL A 190 9.34 20.28 11.67
CA VAL A 190 10.37 20.99 10.92
C VAL A 190 10.11 20.93 9.42
N ASP A 191 10.14 22.09 8.76
CA ASP A 191 10.11 22.18 7.29
C ASP A 191 11.50 21.87 6.71
N ARG A 192 11.53 21.32 5.51
CA ARG A 192 12.78 20.90 4.84
C ARG A 192 12.75 21.19 3.35
N ASP A 193 13.93 21.37 2.78
CA ASP A 193 14.10 21.54 1.34
C ASP A 193 14.60 20.25 0.67
N TYR A 194 13.73 19.61 -0.11
CA TYR A 194 14.05 18.42 -0.89
C TYR A 194 14.41 18.77 -2.36
N GLY A 195 14.60 20.06 -2.67
CA GLY A 195 14.90 20.56 -4.00
C GLY A 195 13.72 20.38 -4.97
N VAL A 196 13.98 19.75 -6.12
CA VAL A 196 12.95 19.51 -7.15
C VAL A 196 11.79 18.67 -6.61
N LEU A 197 12.06 17.79 -5.63
CA LEU A 197 11.03 16.95 -5.03
C LEU A 197 9.97 17.74 -4.25
N ASN A 198 10.26 18.96 -3.79
CA ASN A 198 9.22 19.80 -3.18
C ASN A 198 8.04 19.98 -4.13
N LYS A 199 8.30 20.25 -5.42
CA LYS A 199 7.22 20.41 -6.42
C LYS A 199 6.50 19.10 -6.69
N VAL A 200 7.24 17.99 -6.75
CA VAL A 200 6.67 16.64 -6.96
C VAL A 200 5.75 16.24 -5.81
N PHE A 201 6.10 16.61 -4.57
CA PHE A 201 5.32 16.33 -3.38
C PHE A 201 4.37 17.48 -3.00
N HIS A 202 4.00 18.34 -3.95
CA HIS A 202 3.05 19.43 -3.74
C HIS A 202 3.43 20.39 -2.58
N ASN A 203 4.72 20.60 -2.38
CA ASN A 203 5.34 21.41 -1.33
C ASN A 203 5.05 20.96 0.11
N ILE A 204 4.56 19.72 0.31
CA ILE A 204 4.31 19.21 1.66
C ILE A 204 5.58 19.23 2.52
N THR A 205 6.76 19.11 1.92
CA THR A 205 8.05 19.07 2.61
C THR A 205 8.50 20.44 3.15
N ASN A 206 8.08 21.53 2.52
CA ASN A 206 8.47 22.90 2.90
C ASN A 206 7.28 23.75 3.35
N THR A 207 6.14 23.13 3.63
CA THR A 207 4.94 23.77 4.19
C THR A 207 4.32 22.93 5.31
N HIS A 208 5.05 21.98 5.86
CA HIS A 208 4.54 21.00 6.82
C HIS A 208 4.19 21.64 8.16
N VAL A 209 4.97 22.62 8.63
CA VAL A 209 4.65 23.40 9.83
C VAL A 209 3.27 24.07 9.70
N VAL A 210 3.02 24.74 8.57
CA VAL A 210 1.74 25.37 8.29
C VAL A 210 0.62 24.36 8.05
N HIS A 211 0.93 23.20 7.48
CA HIS A 211 -0.02 22.09 7.36
C HIS A 211 -0.54 21.64 8.74
N HIS A 212 0.30 21.58 9.77
CA HIS A 212 -0.17 21.26 11.13
C HIS A 212 -1.01 22.36 11.75
N LEU A 213 -0.66 23.63 11.52
CA LEU A 213 -1.46 24.78 12.00
C LEU A 213 -2.81 24.89 11.29
N PHE A 214 -2.86 24.57 10.00
CA PHE A 214 -4.03 24.74 9.14
C PHE A 214 -4.28 23.50 8.29
N SER A 215 -4.52 22.34 8.92
CA SER A 215 -4.66 21.05 8.23
C SER A 215 -5.84 20.94 7.25
N LYS A 216 -6.80 21.89 7.33
CA LYS A 216 -7.92 22.01 6.40
C LYS A 216 -7.60 22.87 5.17
N MET A 217 -6.44 23.54 5.16
CA MET A 217 -6.00 24.34 4.03
C MET A 217 -5.52 23.41 2.90
N PRO A 218 -5.97 23.63 1.66
CA PRO A 218 -5.49 22.84 0.54
C PRO A 218 -4.03 23.21 0.20
N HIS A 219 -3.27 22.21 -0.29
CA HIS A 219 -1.83 22.34 -0.54
C HIS A 219 -1.45 23.48 -1.50
N TYR A 220 -2.35 23.90 -2.39
CA TYR A 220 -2.09 24.96 -3.38
C TYR A 220 -2.02 26.38 -2.78
N HIS A 221 -2.49 26.58 -1.53
CA HIS A 221 -2.28 27.83 -0.78
C HIS A 221 -1.22 27.69 0.31
N ALA A 222 -0.68 26.49 0.54
CA ALA A 222 0.21 26.22 1.67
C ALA A 222 1.52 27.02 1.60
N VAL A 223 2.07 27.23 0.40
CA VAL A 223 3.31 28.01 0.23
C VAL A 223 3.09 29.49 0.58
N GLU A 224 2.00 30.08 0.09
CA GLU A 224 1.62 31.46 0.40
C GLU A 224 1.42 31.65 1.91
N ALA A 225 0.69 30.73 2.54
CA ALA A 225 0.48 30.72 3.98
C ALA A 225 1.79 30.55 4.76
N THR A 226 2.70 29.67 4.32
CA THR A 226 4.03 29.53 4.92
C THR A 226 4.82 30.82 4.90
N GLU A 227 4.90 31.51 3.76
CA GLU A 227 5.63 32.79 3.67
C GLU A 227 5.00 33.88 4.55
N ALA A 228 3.66 33.92 4.64
CA ALA A 228 2.96 34.84 5.53
C ALA A 228 3.15 34.53 7.02
N MET A 229 3.27 33.25 7.38
CA MET A 229 3.39 32.79 8.77
C MET A 229 4.82 32.85 9.31
N LYS A 230 5.85 32.67 8.46
CA LYS A 230 7.27 32.76 8.86
C LYS A 230 7.60 33.97 9.76
N PRO A 231 7.25 35.23 9.40
CA PRO A 231 7.55 36.39 10.25
C PRO A 231 6.74 36.40 11.56
N ILE A 232 5.56 35.77 11.59
CA ILE A 232 4.70 35.68 12.79
C ILE A 232 5.25 34.62 13.75
N LEU A 233 5.67 33.48 13.21
CA LEU A 233 6.21 32.36 13.99
C LEU A 233 7.61 32.65 14.53
N GLY A 234 8.42 33.45 13.81
CA GLY A 234 9.76 33.84 14.26
C GLY A 234 10.62 32.63 14.63
N GLU A 235 11.12 32.59 15.86
CA GLU A 235 11.99 31.53 16.37
C GLU A 235 11.29 30.16 16.50
N TYR A 236 9.95 30.15 16.53
CA TYR A 236 9.15 28.92 16.59
C TYR A 236 9.03 28.23 15.22
N TYR A 237 9.32 28.93 14.12
CA TYR A 237 9.41 28.30 12.81
C TYR A 237 10.70 27.49 12.70
N ARG A 238 10.58 26.17 12.54
CA ARG A 238 11.73 25.28 12.37
C ARG A 238 11.91 24.93 10.90
N PHE A 239 13.11 25.14 10.40
CA PHE A 239 13.52 24.76 9.05
C PHE A 239 14.90 24.10 9.06
N ASP A 240 15.07 23.03 8.29
CA ASP A 240 16.35 22.37 8.06
C ASP A 240 16.61 22.16 6.56
N GLY A 241 17.56 22.94 6.03
CA GLY A 241 18.02 22.85 4.64
C GLY A 241 19.15 21.84 4.41
N SER A 242 19.48 20.99 5.38
CA SER A 242 20.53 19.99 5.21
C SER A 242 20.14 18.91 4.18
N PRO A 243 21.09 18.40 3.38
CA PRO A 243 20.82 17.32 2.43
C PRO A 243 20.18 16.10 3.10
N LEU A 244 19.19 15.50 2.45
CA LEU A 244 18.37 14.40 3.00
C LEU A 244 19.15 13.26 3.65
N TYR A 245 20.24 12.81 3.02
CA TYR A 245 21.07 11.74 3.55
C TYR A 245 21.83 12.15 4.83
N LYS A 246 22.21 13.43 4.95
CA LYS A 246 22.85 13.98 6.16
C LYS A 246 21.84 14.15 7.28
N ALA A 247 20.68 14.72 6.96
CA ALA A 247 19.55 14.81 7.87
C ALA A 247 19.19 13.44 8.45
N MET A 248 18.92 12.46 7.59
CA MET A 248 18.58 11.12 8.00
C MET A 248 19.65 10.50 8.92
N ARG A 249 20.92 10.59 8.53
CA ARG A 249 22.01 10.10 9.36
C ARG A 249 22.08 10.82 10.72
N ARG A 250 21.85 12.13 10.75
CA ARG A 250 21.83 12.93 11.98
C ARG A 250 20.68 12.48 12.87
N GLU A 251 19.45 12.43 12.38
CA GLU A 251 18.29 12.06 13.22
C GLU A 251 18.41 10.62 13.74
N ALA A 252 18.85 9.68 12.91
CA ALA A 252 19.09 8.31 13.38
C ALA A 252 20.15 8.22 14.49
N LYS A 253 21.13 9.13 14.50
CA LYS A 253 22.21 9.15 15.49
C LYS A 253 21.85 9.98 16.72
N GLU A 254 21.14 11.08 16.52
CA GLU A 254 20.98 12.13 17.54
C GLU A 254 19.60 12.11 18.21
N CYS A 255 18.59 11.49 17.60
CA CYS A 255 17.22 11.45 18.09
C CYS A 255 16.84 10.04 18.59
N LEU A 256 17.61 9.51 19.55
CA LEU A 256 17.40 8.16 20.08
C LEU A 256 16.40 8.12 21.23
N TYR A 257 16.48 9.09 22.15
CA TYR A 257 15.58 9.22 23.30
C TYR A 257 15.46 10.69 23.70
N VAL A 258 14.48 11.01 24.53
CA VAL A 258 14.25 12.37 25.04
C VAL A 258 14.50 12.44 26.55
N GLU A 259 15.06 13.54 27.03
CA GLU A 259 15.24 13.85 28.45
C GLU A 259 14.49 15.13 28.84
N PRO A 260 14.05 15.26 30.11
CA PRO A 260 13.46 16.49 30.60
C PRO A 260 14.41 17.68 30.42
N ASP A 261 13.85 18.83 30.07
CA ASP A 261 14.59 20.07 29.97
C ASP A 261 15.02 20.58 31.35
N GLU A 262 16.27 21.03 31.47
CA GLU A 262 16.81 21.54 32.73
C GLU A 262 16.17 22.89 33.07
N GLY A 263 15.13 22.86 33.91
CA GLY A 263 14.44 24.06 34.40
C GLY A 263 12.98 24.21 33.94
N SER A 264 12.50 23.35 33.04
CA SER A 264 11.10 23.32 32.61
C SER A 264 10.43 22.02 33.03
N LYS A 265 9.29 22.09 33.73
CA LYS A 265 8.49 20.89 34.00
C LYS A 265 7.75 20.51 32.72
N GLY A 266 7.79 19.24 32.32
CA GLY A 266 6.97 18.71 31.23
C GLY A 266 7.42 18.97 29.80
N VAL A 267 8.61 19.55 29.60
CA VAL A 267 9.26 19.71 28.28
C VAL A 267 10.43 18.74 28.17
N PHE A 268 10.58 18.08 27.02
CA PHE A 268 11.60 17.08 26.76
C PHE A 268 12.32 17.35 25.43
N TRP A 269 13.61 17.04 25.36
CA TRP A 269 14.46 17.27 24.19
C TRP A 269 15.23 16.01 23.82
N TYR A 270 15.51 15.81 22.53
CA TYR A 270 16.33 14.70 22.07
C TYR A 270 17.76 14.77 22.61
N LYS A 271 18.29 13.60 22.97
CA LYS A 271 19.66 13.39 23.45
C LYS A 271 20.25 12.12 22.81
N ASN A 272 21.58 12.06 22.81
CA ASN A 272 22.34 11.04 22.08
C ASN A 272 23.54 10.47 22.84
N LYS A 273 23.68 10.77 24.14
CA LYS A 273 24.76 10.24 24.98
C LYS A 273 24.26 9.00 25.71
N ILE A 274 24.44 7.83 25.09
CA ILE A 274 24.38 6.54 25.79
C ILE A 274 25.71 6.31 26.50
#